data_AF-A0A9E6CE11-F1
#
_entry.id   AF-A0A9E6CE11-F1
#
_cell.length_a   1.000
_cell.length_b   1.000
_cell.length_c   1.000
_cell.angle_alpha   90.00
_cell.angle_beta   90.00
_cell.angle_gamma   90.00
#
_symmetry.space_group_name_H-M   'P 1'
#
loop_
_entity.id
_entity.type
_entity.pdbx_description
1 polymer ?
#
loop_
_entity_poly.entity_id
_entity_poly.type
_entity_poly.pdbx_seq_one_letter_code
_entity_poly.pdbx_strand_id
1 'polypeptide(L)'
;MNLRNFSLKKQLGLSFGCLLLLLLFISSLAINRLVRSENEAKVSNYLSRVELLLVNKEVDHLSWIQAVSNFLLDSRQQRLTVETDAHQCKLGRWLYDEQQQKQLFDIIPESKALIERFKQEHQQLHESAKEIT
;
A
#
# COMPACT_ATOMS: atom_id res chain seq x y z
N MET A 1 40.30 32.25 23.21
CA MET A 1 39.68 33.10 24.26
C MET A 1 40.09 32.54 25.62
N ASN A 2 40.80 33.31 26.45
CA ASN A 2 41.43 32.84 27.68
C ASN A 2 40.38 32.70 28.80
N LEU A 3 39.90 31.49 29.10
CA LEU A 3 38.80 31.21 30.04
C LEU A 3 39.22 31.29 31.52
N ARG A 4 40.18 32.14 31.88
CA ARG A 4 40.93 32.00 33.13
C ARG A 4 40.43 32.85 34.32
N ASN A 5 39.36 33.63 34.14
CA ASN A 5 38.87 34.58 35.17
C ASN A 5 37.39 34.39 35.60
N PHE A 6 36.76 33.25 35.29
CA PHE A 6 35.36 33.00 35.69
C PHE A 6 35.27 32.25 37.02
N SER A 7 34.43 32.75 37.94
CA SER A 7 34.06 32.01 39.16
C SER A 7 33.56 30.60 38.79
N LEU A 8 33.97 29.57 39.54
CA LEU A 8 33.65 28.16 39.28
C LEU A 8 32.17 27.92 38.98
N LYS A 9 31.26 28.65 39.62
CA LYS A 9 29.81 28.58 39.38
C LYS A 9 29.41 28.98 37.95
N LYS A 10 30.04 30.02 37.39
CA LYS A 10 29.77 30.51 36.02
C LYS A 10 30.33 29.55 34.98
N GLN A 11 31.51 28.98 35.21
CA GLN A 11 32.09 27.97 34.33
C GLN A 11 31.22 26.71 34.27
N LEU A 12 30.79 26.20 35.44
CA LEU A 12 29.90 25.04 35.51
C LEU A 12 28.56 25.32 34.82
N GLY A 13 27.94 26.47 35.11
CA GLY A 13 26.67 26.87 34.49
C GLY A 13 26.73 27.00 32.97
N LEU A 14 27.84 27.52 32.43
CA LEU A 14 28.05 27.63 30.99
C LEU A 14 28.18 26.24 30.32
N SER A 15 28.90 25.31 30.95
CA SER A 15 29.03 23.94 30.46
C SER A 15 27.69 23.18 30.49
N PHE A 16 26.93 23.28 31.59
CA PHE A 16 25.60 22.67 31.66
C PHE A 16 24.62 23.29 30.67
N GLY A 17 24.65 24.62 30.49
CA GLY A 17 23.83 25.30 29.49
C GLY A 17 24.17 24.88 28.05
N CYS A 18 25.46 24.79 27.72
CA CYS A 18 25.92 24.32 26.42
C CYS A 18 25.50 22.87 26.16
N LEU A 19 25.62 21.99 27.16
CA LEU A 19 25.17 20.61 27.07
C LEU A 19 23.66 20.52 26.83
N LEU A 20 22.86 21.29 27.58
CA LEU A 20 21.41 21.33 27.39
C LEU A 20 21.01 21.82 25.99
N LEU A 21 21.67 22.87 25.49
CA LEU A 21 21.43 23.36 24.13
C LEU A 21 21.79 22.32 23.07
N LEU A 22 22.89 21.60 23.25
CA LEU A 22 23.30 20.51 22.36
C LEU A 22 22.27 19.37 22.36
N LEU A 23 21.76 18.98 23.52
CA LEU A 23 20.72 17.94 23.65
C LEU A 23 19.42 18.36 22.96
N LEU A 24 19.00 19.62 23.13
CA LEU A 24 17.81 20.16 22.47
C LEU A 24 17.99 20.21 20.95
N PHE A 25 19.19 20.58 20.48
CA PHE A 25 19.51 20.60 19.05
C PHE A 25 19.45 19.20 18.43
N ILE A 26 20.10 18.20 19.05
CA ILE A 26 20.05 16.81 18.58
C ILE A 26 18.62 16.27 18.61
N SER A 27 17.87 16.55 19.67
CA SER A 27 16.46 16.14 19.80
C SER A 27 15.60 16.75 18.68
N SER A 28 15.80 18.03 18.36
CA SER A 28 15.10 18.69 17.26
C SER A 28 15.42 18.05 15.91
N LEU A 29 16.69 17.75 15.63
CA LEU A 29 17.10 17.05 14.41
C LEU A 29 16.46 15.66 14.32
N ALA A 30 16.46 14.90 15.43
CA ALA A 30 15.89 13.56 15.49
C ALA A 30 14.39 13.56 15.21
N ILE A 31 13.63 14.46 15.85
CA ILE A 31 12.18 14.59 15.67
C ILE A 31 11.87 14.96 14.22
N ASN A 32 12.57 15.93 13.64
CA ASN A 32 12.36 16.35 12.24
C ASN A 32 12.63 15.22 11.24
N ARG A 33 13.65 14.39 11.51
CA ARG A 33 13.95 13.21 10.68
C ARG A 33 12.89 12.13 10.82
N LEU A 34 12.42 11.87 12.03
CA LEU A 34 11.40 10.85 12.30
C LEU A 34 10.06 11.18 11.64
N VAL A 35 9.63 12.45 11.75
CA VAL A 35 8.39 12.92 11.11
C VAL A 35 8.48 12.78 9.58
N ARG A 36 9.64 13.08 8.99
CA ARG A 36 9.84 12.89 7.54
C ARG A 36 9.83 11.40 7.15
N SER A 37 10.44 10.54 7.96
CA SER A 37 10.49 9.09 7.75
C SER A 37 9.11 8.44 7.81
N GLU A 38 8.18 9.00 8.58
CA GLU A 38 6.82 8.46 8.69
C GLU A 38 6.06 8.53 7.36
N ASN A 39 6.26 9.59 6.57
CA ASN A 39 5.61 9.75 5.27
C ASN A 39 6.12 8.75 4.23
N GLU A 40 7.44 8.56 4.16
CA GLU A 40 8.05 7.55 3.29
C GLU A 40 7.62 6.13 3.70
N ALA A 41 7.54 5.86 5.01
CA ALA A 41 7.04 4.60 5.53
C ALA A 41 5.56 4.37 5.20
N LYS A 42 4.70 5.39 5.24
CA LYS A 42 3.28 5.27 4.86
C LYS A 42 3.12 4.87 3.39
N VAL A 43 3.87 5.49 2.49
CA VAL A 43 3.85 5.15 1.05
C VAL A 43 4.33 3.72 0.84
N SER A 44 5.47 3.35 1.42
CA SER A 44 6.01 1.99 1.31
C SER A 44 5.03 0.94 1.85
N ASN A 45 4.48 1.16 3.06
CA ASN A 45 3.49 0.26 3.65
C ASN A 45 2.21 0.14 2.80
N TYR A 46 1.76 1.23 2.20
CA TYR A 46 0.61 1.20 1.31
C TYR A 46 0.89 0.35 0.07
N LEU A 47 2.03 0.56 -0.59
CA LEU A 47 2.41 -0.22 -1.77
C LEU A 47 2.54 -1.72 -1.45
N SER A 48 3.16 -2.07 -0.32
CA SER A 48 3.22 -3.48 0.13
C SER A 48 1.83 -4.08 0.38
N ARG A 49 0.86 -3.29 0.87
CA ARG A 49 -0.52 -3.76 1.03
C ARG A 49 -1.21 -3.98 -0.32
N VAL A 50 -0.96 -3.11 -1.29
CA VAL A 50 -1.48 -3.28 -2.66
C VAL A 50 -0.89 -4.53 -3.31
N GLU A 51 0.43 -4.74 -3.19
CA GLU A 51 1.10 -5.94 -3.70
C GLU A 51 0.52 -7.22 -3.09
N LEU A 52 0.41 -7.29 -1.76
CA LEU A 52 -0.23 -8.42 -1.08
C LEU A 52 -1.68 -8.60 -1.48
N LEU A 53 -2.44 -7.52 -1.69
CA LEU A 53 -3.82 -7.61 -2.16
C LEU A 53 -3.87 -8.26 -3.54
N LEU A 54 -3.04 -7.81 -4.49
CA LEU A 54 -3.01 -8.33 -5.86
C LEU A 54 -2.64 -9.81 -5.89
N VAL A 55 -1.60 -10.22 -5.16
CA VAL A 55 -1.21 -11.64 -5.03
C VAL A 55 -2.36 -12.48 -4.46
N ASN A 56 -3.03 -12.00 -3.41
CA ASN A 56 -4.18 -12.71 -2.86
C ASN A 56 -5.36 -12.77 -3.84
N LYS A 57 -5.58 -11.73 -4.66
CA LYS A 57 -6.62 -11.75 -5.70
C LYS A 57 -6.26 -12.69 -6.84
N GLU A 58 -4.99 -12.82 -7.20
CA GLU A 58 -4.53 -13.81 -8.18
C GLU A 58 -4.87 -15.23 -7.70
N VAL A 59 -4.58 -15.55 -6.43
CA VAL A 59 -4.96 -16.84 -5.83
C VAL A 59 -6.48 -17.07 -5.82
N ASP A 60 -7.26 -16.04 -5.48
CA ASP A 60 -8.74 -16.10 -5.56
C ASP A 60 -9.19 -16.45 -7.01
N HIS A 61 -8.58 -15.84 -8.04
CA HIS A 61 -8.93 -16.08 -9.44
C HIS A 61 -8.40 -17.43 -9.96
N LEU A 62 -7.26 -17.93 -9.49
CA LEU A 62 -6.81 -19.30 -9.79
C LEU A 62 -7.82 -20.33 -9.30
N SER A 63 -8.39 -20.11 -8.11
CA SER A 63 -9.46 -20.95 -7.57
C SER A 63 -10.75 -20.85 -8.40
N TRP A 64 -11.09 -19.64 -8.88
CA TRP A 64 -12.20 -19.41 -9.80
C TRP A 64 -12.00 -20.16 -11.12
N ILE A 65 -10.82 -20.08 -11.74
CA ILE A 65 -10.49 -20.77 -12.99
C ILE A 65 -10.58 -22.29 -12.82
N GLN A 66 -10.11 -22.81 -11.68
CA GLN A 66 -10.24 -24.24 -11.37
C GLN A 66 -11.71 -24.68 -11.32
N ALA A 67 -12.60 -23.87 -10.74
CA ALA A 67 -14.03 -24.17 -10.70
C ALA A 67 -14.66 -24.16 -12.09
N VAL A 68 -14.32 -23.17 -12.94
CA VAL A 68 -14.75 -23.14 -14.35
C VAL A 68 -14.25 -24.38 -15.11
N SER A 69 -12.98 -24.73 -14.92
CA SER A 69 -12.38 -25.90 -15.57
C SER A 69 -13.08 -27.21 -15.17
N ASN A 70 -13.38 -27.37 -13.88
CA ASN A 70 -14.10 -28.54 -13.39
C ASN A 70 -15.51 -28.65 -13.97
N PHE A 71 -16.21 -27.53 -14.12
CA PHE A 71 -17.53 -27.49 -14.76
C PHE A 71 -17.47 -27.90 -16.24
N LEU A 72 -16.46 -27.44 -16.98
CA LEU A 72 -16.29 -27.79 -18.40
C LEU A 72 -15.87 -29.24 -18.63
N LEU A 73 -15.13 -29.85 -17.68
CA LEU A 73 -14.53 -31.18 -17.86
C LEU A 73 -15.33 -32.32 -17.20
N ASP A 74 -16.08 -32.06 -16.13
CA ASP A 74 -16.89 -33.07 -15.46
C ASP A 74 -18.34 -33.02 -15.95
N SER A 75 -18.73 -33.97 -16.80
CA SER A 75 -20.08 -34.08 -17.36
C SER A 75 -21.19 -34.28 -16.31
N ARG A 76 -20.83 -34.50 -15.04
CA ARG A 76 -21.79 -34.59 -13.92
C ARG A 76 -22.11 -33.23 -13.31
N GLN A 77 -21.27 -32.21 -13.52
CA GLN A 77 -21.52 -30.84 -13.08
C GLN A 77 -22.58 -30.21 -13.98
N GLN A 78 -23.75 -29.88 -13.43
CA GLN A 78 -24.86 -29.32 -14.21
C GLN A 78 -24.94 -27.79 -14.16
N ARG A 79 -24.19 -27.13 -13.26
CA ARG A 79 -24.22 -25.69 -13.07
C ARG A 79 -22.86 -25.16 -12.68
N LEU A 80 -22.48 -24.04 -13.27
CA LEU A 80 -21.30 -23.29 -12.85
C LEU A 80 -21.63 -22.46 -11.59
N THR A 81 -20.87 -22.66 -10.52
CA THR A 81 -21.06 -21.98 -9.22
C THR A 81 -19.91 -21.01 -8.92
N VAL A 82 -19.76 -20.00 -9.78
CA VAL A 82 -18.75 -18.95 -9.61
C VAL A 82 -19.37 -17.55 -9.76
N GLU A 83 -18.70 -16.54 -9.23
CA GLU A 83 -19.10 -15.14 -9.44
C GLU A 83 -18.78 -14.72 -10.88
N THR A 84 -19.78 -14.25 -11.61
CA THR A 84 -19.64 -13.80 -13.01
C THR A 84 -19.77 -12.29 -13.16
N ASP A 85 -20.17 -11.56 -12.11
CA ASP A 85 -20.09 -10.12 -12.08
C ASP A 85 -18.67 -9.69 -11.65
N ALA A 86 -17.94 -9.10 -12.61
CA ALA A 86 -16.61 -8.56 -12.38
C ALA A 86 -16.57 -7.57 -11.21
N HIS A 87 -17.64 -6.80 -10.98
CA HIS A 87 -17.67 -5.80 -9.91
C HIS A 87 -17.91 -6.42 -8.52
N GLN A 88 -18.46 -7.64 -8.46
CA GLN A 88 -18.78 -8.32 -7.21
C GLN A 88 -17.66 -9.23 -6.70
N CYS A 89 -16.65 -9.52 -7.51
CA CYS A 89 -15.48 -10.22 -7.01
C CYS A 89 -14.63 -9.29 -6.11
N LYS A 90 -13.81 -9.87 -5.23
CA LYS A 90 -13.00 -9.08 -4.28
C LYS A 90 -12.03 -8.13 -5.00
N LEU A 91 -11.53 -8.51 -6.18
CA LEU A 91 -10.66 -7.66 -7.00
C LEU A 91 -11.46 -6.53 -7.64
N GLY A 92 -12.62 -6.83 -8.22
CA GLY A 92 -13.52 -5.84 -8.79
C GLY A 92 -13.86 -4.74 -7.80
N ARG A 93 -14.34 -5.11 -6.61
CA ARG A 93 -14.62 -4.12 -5.56
C ARG A 93 -13.44 -3.20 -5.26
N TRP A 94 -12.21 -3.71 -5.30
CA TRP A 94 -11.01 -2.89 -5.12
C TRP A 94 -10.68 -2.04 -6.37
N LEU A 95 -10.79 -2.61 -7.57
CA LEU A 95 -10.55 -1.92 -8.84
C LEU A 95 -11.49 -0.74 -9.04
N TYR A 96 -12.72 -0.80 -8.52
CA TYR A 96 -13.73 0.25 -8.65
C TYR A 96 -13.86 1.13 -7.38
N ASP A 97 -13.01 0.95 -6.38
CA ASP A 97 -12.97 1.82 -5.20
C ASP A 97 -12.25 3.14 -5.56
N GLU A 98 -13.01 4.24 -5.58
CA GLU A 98 -12.50 5.57 -5.94
C GLU A 98 -11.39 6.06 -5.00
N GLN A 99 -11.47 5.72 -3.71
CA GLN A 99 -10.46 6.12 -2.73
C GLN A 99 -9.15 5.37 -2.98
N GLN A 100 -9.22 4.07 -3.27
CA GLN A 100 -8.05 3.26 -3.60
C GLN A 100 -7.39 3.74 -4.90
N GLN A 101 -8.19 4.01 -5.93
CA GLN A 101 -7.69 4.54 -7.21
C GLN A 101 -6.97 5.86 -7.00
N LYS A 102 -7.61 6.81 -6.31
CA LYS A 102 -7.03 8.12 -6.06
C LYS A 102 -5.69 7.98 -5.33
N GLN A 103 -5.65 7.20 -4.26
CA GLN A 103 -4.43 7.01 -3.49
C GLN A 103 -3.31 6.35 -4.31
N LEU A 104 -3.64 5.36 -5.14
CA LEU A 104 -2.66 4.71 -6.01
C LEU A 104 -2.15 5.67 -7.09
N PHE A 105 -3.01 6.46 -7.71
CA PHE A 105 -2.64 7.40 -8.78
C PHE A 105 -1.83 8.60 -8.26
N ASP A 106 -2.09 9.03 -7.01
CA ASP A 106 -1.30 10.06 -6.35
C ASP A 106 0.14 9.58 -6.08
N ILE A 107 0.35 8.26 -5.89
CA ILE A 107 1.67 7.67 -5.61
C ILE A 107 2.38 7.19 -6.90
N ILE A 108 1.64 6.59 -7.83
CA ILE A 108 2.13 6.02 -9.10
C ILE A 108 1.22 6.50 -10.23
N PRO A 109 1.41 7.71 -10.77
CA PRO A 109 0.55 8.27 -11.81
C PRO A 109 0.43 7.40 -13.07
N GLU A 110 1.50 6.69 -13.44
CA GLU A 110 1.57 5.79 -14.59
C GLU A 110 0.64 4.58 -14.46
N SER A 111 0.24 4.23 -13.24
CA SER A 111 -0.66 3.10 -12.97
C SER A 111 -2.08 3.35 -13.49
N LYS A 112 -2.49 4.60 -13.75
CA LYS A 112 -3.83 4.93 -14.23
C LYS A 112 -4.20 4.20 -15.51
N ALA A 113 -3.35 4.27 -16.53
CA ALA A 113 -3.60 3.59 -17.80
C ALA A 113 -3.60 2.06 -17.65
N LEU A 114 -2.75 1.54 -16.77
CA LEU A 114 -2.69 0.10 -16.49
C LEU A 114 -3.95 -0.40 -15.77
N ILE A 115 -4.46 0.33 -14.78
CA ILE A 115 -5.68 -0.02 -14.06
C ILE A 115 -6.90 0.01 -14.99
N GLU A 116 -7.03 1.01 -15.86
CA GLU A 116 -8.14 1.06 -16.81
C GLU A 116 -8.10 -0.12 -17.80
N ARG A 117 -6.92 -0.45 -18.33
CA ARG A 117 -6.77 -1.66 -19.14
C ARG A 117 -7.12 -2.91 -18.34
N PHE A 118 -6.65 -3.01 -17.09
CA PHE A 118 -6.88 -4.19 -16.27
C PHE A 118 -8.36 -4.40 -15.96
N LYS A 119 -9.13 -3.32 -15.70
CA LYS A 119 -10.59 -3.40 -15.55
C LYS A 119 -11.27 -4.00 -16.78
N GLN A 120 -10.85 -3.58 -17.98
CA GLN A 120 -11.41 -4.10 -19.22
C GLN A 120 -11.12 -5.60 -19.40
N GLU A 121 -9.87 -6.02 -19.23
CA GLU A 121 -9.48 -7.43 -19.36
C GLU A 121 -10.17 -8.30 -18.28
N HIS A 122 -10.30 -7.76 -17.05
CA HIS A 122 -10.99 -8.41 -15.94
C HIS A 122 -12.48 -8.60 -16.23
N GLN A 123 -13.13 -7.58 -16.78
CA GLN A 123 -14.53 -7.65 -17.20
C GLN A 123 -14.73 -8.72 -18.30
N GLN A 124 -13.87 -8.73 -19.32
CA GLN A 124 -13.94 -9.71 -20.41
C GLN A 124 -13.81 -11.16 -19.91
N LEU A 125 -12.92 -11.40 -18.94
CA LEU A 125 -12.77 -12.71 -18.32
C LEU A 125 -14.08 -13.17 -17.66
N HIS A 126 -14.68 -12.31 -16.83
CA HIS A 126 -15.93 -12.63 -16.14
C HIS A 126 -17.13 -12.77 -17.09
N GLU A 127 -17.18 -11.98 -18.17
CA GLU A 127 -18.20 -12.09 -19.22
C GLU A 127 -18.09 -13.41 -19.97
N SER A 128 -16.88 -13.90 -20.27
CA SER A 128 -16.70 -15.20 -20.95
C SER A 128 -17.29 -16.37 -20.16
N ALA A 129 -17.31 -16.31 -18.82
CA ALA A 129 -17.97 -17.32 -18.01
C ALA A 129 -19.50 -17.29 -18.13
N LYS A 130 -20.10 -16.13 -18.39
CA LYS A 130 -21.56 -16.02 -18.58
C LYS A 130 -22.02 -16.72 -19.86
N GLU A 131 -21.17 -16.78 -20.88
CA GLU A 131 -21.48 -17.44 -22.16
C GLU A 131 -21.52 -18.97 -22.06
N ILE A 132 -20.91 -19.53 -21.01
CA ILE A 132 -20.82 -20.99 -20.79
C ILE A 132 -21.66 -21.48 -19.60
N THR A 133 -22.34 -20.58 -18.87
CA THR A 133 -23.13 -20.91 -17.67
C THR A 133 -24.49 -21.50 -18.02
#